data_AF-A0A529KE70-F1
#
_entry.id   AF-A0A529KE70-F1
#
_cell.length_a   1.000
_cell.length_b   1.000
_cell.length_c   1.000
_cell.angle_alpha   90.00
_cell.angle_beta   90.00
_cell.angle_gamma   90.00
#
_symmetry.space_group_name_H-M   'P 1'
#
loop_
_entity.id
_entity.type
_entity.pdbx_description
1 polymer ?
#
loop_
_entity_poly.entity_id
_entity_poly.type
_entity_poly.pdbx_seq_one_letter_code
_entity_poly.pdbx_strand_id
1 'polypeptide(L)'
;MSRISPVLDRLDKNLDESLERLFGLLRIKSISTDPSYAADCRKAAEWLVAELKLIGFDASVRDTPGHPMVVAHHVGPAGAPHVLFYG
;
A
#
# COMPACT_ATOMS: atom_id res chain seq x y z
N MET A 1 26.23 12.33 -2.48
CA MET A 1 25.46 12.28 -1.22
C MET A 1 23.98 12.30 -1.58
N SER A 2 23.17 11.37 -1.05
CA SER A 2 21.72 11.39 -1.27
C SER A 2 21.14 12.66 -0.62
N ARG A 3 20.27 13.37 -1.34
CA ARG A 3 19.54 14.52 -0.78
C ARG A 3 18.28 13.99 -0.09
N ILE A 4 18.42 13.53 1.16
CA ILE A 4 17.28 13.01 1.92
C ILE A 4 16.44 14.13 2.56
N SER A 5 17.02 15.31 2.83
CA SER A 5 16.32 16.41 3.50
C SER A 5 15.03 16.82 2.79
N PRO A 6 14.98 17.02 1.46
CA PRO A 6 13.71 17.35 0.79
C PRO A 6 12.62 16.28 0.93
N VAL A 7 13.03 15.01 1.08
CA VAL A 7 12.10 13.89 1.32
C VAL A 7 11.53 13.99 2.73
N LEU A 8 12.39 14.18 3.74
CA LEU A 8 11.96 14.35 5.14
C LEU A 8 11.06 15.58 5.31
N ASP A 9 11.42 16.71 4.70
CA ASP A 9 10.61 17.93 4.73
C ASP A 9 9.22 17.73 4.11
N ARG A 10 9.12 16.91 3.05
CA ARG A 10 7.83 16.54 2.45
C ARG A 10 7.05 15.63 3.40
N LEU A 11 7.68 14.66 4.06
CA LEU A 11 6.99 13.78 5.02
C LEU A 11 6.42 14.60 6.19
N ASP A 12 7.21 15.48 6.80
CA ASP A 12 6.78 16.31 7.93
C ASP A 12 5.61 17.21 7.55
N LYS A 13 5.65 17.84 6.36
CA LYS A 13 4.58 18.71 5.86
C LYS A 13 3.27 17.99 5.54
N ASN A 14 3.28 16.68 5.34
CA ASN A 14 2.08 15.90 4.95
C ASN A 14 1.78 14.79 5.97
N LEU A 15 2.25 14.94 7.22
CA LEU A 15 2.04 13.95 8.27
C LEU A 15 0.54 13.72 8.52
N ASP A 16 -0.24 14.78 8.68
CA ASP A 16 -1.68 14.68 8.96
C ASP A 16 -2.43 13.96 7.82
N GLU A 17 -2.13 14.27 6.56
CA GLU A 17 -2.72 13.58 5.40
C GLU A 17 -2.30 12.11 5.34
N SER A 18 -1.05 11.81 5.72
CA SER A 18 -0.56 10.42 5.79
C SER A 18 -1.25 9.62 6.89
N LEU A 19 -1.51 10.25 8.04
CA LEU A 19 -2.29 9.67 9.12
C LEU A 19 -3.74 9.44 8.71
N GLU A 20 -4.38 10.37 8.00
CA GLU A 20 -5.75 10.16 7.52
C GLU A 20 -5.87 9.01 6.53
N ARG A 21 -4.88 8.82 5.64
CA ARG A 21 -4.83 7.63 4.78
C ARG A 21 -4.68 6.34 5.58
N LEU A 22 -3.79 6.32 6.58
CA LEU A 22 -3.65 5.18 7.49
C LEU A 22 -4.96 4.89 8.24
N PHE A 23 -5.61 5.92 8.78
CA PHE A 23 -6.91 5.76 9.44
C PHE A 23 -8.00 5.30 8.46
N GLY A 24 -7.95 5.72 7.20
CA GLY A 24 -8.78 5.20 6.12
C GLY A 24 -8.67 3.68 6.00
N LEU A 25 -7.45 3.15 5.92
CA LEU A 25 -7.20 1.72 5.91
C LEU A 25 -7.69 1.02 7.19
N LEU A 26 -7.34 1.56 8.37
CA LEU A 26 -7.69 0.95 9.67
C LEU A 26 -9.19 0.89 9.95
N ARG A 27 -10.00 1.74 9.30
CA ARG A 27 -11.48 1.68 9.40
C ARG A 27 -12.06 0.47 8.66
N ILE A 28 -11.32 -0.17 7.76
CA ILE A 28 -11.73 -1.39 7.08
C ILE A 28 -11.50 -2.56 8.04
N LYS A 29 -12.55 -3.31 8.38
CA LYS A 29 -12.48 -4.42 9.33
C LYS A 29 -11.93 -5.68 8.67
N SER A 30 -10.70 -5.63 8.16
CA SER A 30 -10.04 -6.74 7.47
C SER A 30 -9.54 -7.82 8.45
N ILE A 31 -10.44 -8.42 9.22
CA ILE A 31 -10.16 -9.44 10.24
C ILE A 31 -10.09 -10.81 9.57
N SER A 32 -8.88 -11.24 9.17
CA SER A 32 -8.69 -12.44 8.34
C SER A 32 -9.04 -13.77 9.04
N THR A 33 -9.03 -13.80 10.36
CA THR A 33 -9.34 -15.01 11.16
C THR A 33 -10.84 -15.26 11.30
N ASP A 34 -11.69 -14.28 10.97
CA ASP A 34 -13.14 -14.41 11.03
C ASP A 34 -13.71 -14.41 9.59
N PRO A 35 -14.26 -15.54 9.11
CA PRO A 35 -14.80 -15.65 7.76
C PRO A 35 -15.90 -14.64 7.41
N SER A 36 -16.60 -14.08 8.42
CA SER A 36 -17.62 -13.06 8.19
C SER A 36 -17.05 -11.76 7.61
N TYR A 37 -15.74 -11.52 7.77
CA TYR A 37 -15.02 -10.35 7.26
C TYR A 37 -14.24 -10.61 5.96
N ALA A 38 -14.47 -11.74 5.27
CA ALA A 38 -13.77 -12.05 4.02
C ALA A 38 -13.96 -10.96 2.94
N ALA A 39 -15.15 -10.35 2.87
CA ALA A 39 -15.41 -9.24 1.96
C ALA A 39 -14.64 -7.97 2.36
N ASP A 40 -14.48 -7.69 3.65
CA ASP A 40 -13.68 -6.56 4.15
C ASP A 40 -12.18 -6.77 3.90
N CYS A 41 -11.67 -8.01 3.99
CA CYS A 41 -10.31 -8.32 3.57
C CYS A 41 -10.08 -8.01 2.08
N ARG A 42 -11.03 -8.35 1.21
CA ARG A 42 -10.96 -7.96 -0.21
C ARG A 42 -11.03 -6.45 -0.39
N LYS A 43 -11.93 -5.76 0.32
CA LYS A 43 -12.05 -4.31 0.28
C LYS A 43 -10.74 -3.61 0.70
N ALA A 44 -10.04 -4.13 1.71
CA ALA A 44 -8.73 -3.63 2.11
C ALA A 44 -7.68 -3.82 1.01
N ALA A 45 -7.66 -4.98 0.34
CA ALA A 45 -6.77 -5.24 -0.79
C ALA A 45 -7.04 -4.28 -1.96
N GLU A 46 -8.31 -4.04 -2.31
CA GLU A 46 -8.70 -3.09 -3.35
C GLU A 46 -8.34 -1.65 -3.00
N TRP A 47 -8.52 -1.26 -1.72
CA TRP A 47 -8.12 0.05 -1.22
C TRP A 47 -6.61 0.27 -1.36
N LEU A 48 -5.80 -0.72 -0.96
CA LEU A 48 -4.34 -0.68 -1.10
C LEU A 48 -3.90 -0.57 -2.57
N VAL A 49 -4.57 -1.29 -3.48
CA VAL A 49 -4.32 -1.17 -4.92
C VAL A 49 -4.60 0.25 -5.42
N ALA A 50 -5.68 0.88 -4.96
CA ALA A 50 -6.00 2.25 -5.33
C ALA A 50 -4.93 3.24 -4.85
N GLU A 51 -4.49 3.13 -3.59
CA GLU A 51 -3.41 3.98 -3.05
C GLU A 51 -2.09 3.78 -3.79
N LEU A 52 -1.71 2.54 -4.07
CA LEU A 52 -0.48 2.22 -4.80
C LEU A 52 -0.51 2.79 -6.23
N LYS A 53 -1.66 2.70 -6.91
CA LYS A 53 -1.86 3.33 -8.23
C LYS A 53 -1.75 4.85 -8.17
N LEU A 54 -2.32 5.48 -7.13
CA LEU A 54 -2.27 6.93 -6.94
C LEU A 54 -0.82 7.45 -6.88
N ILE A 55 0.08 6.67 -6.26
CA ILE A 55 1.50 7.02 -6.15
C ILE A 55 2.37 6.45 -7.30
N GLY A 56 1.75 5.94 -8.36
CA GLY A 56 2.43 5.60 -9.62
C GLY A 56 2.86 4.14 -9.79
N PHE A 57 2.41 3.21 -8.95
CA PHE A 57 2.69 1.78 -9.13
C PHE A 57 1.68 1.14 -10.09
N ASP A 58 2.14 0.16 -10.87
CA ASP A 58 1.27 -0.83 -11.50
C ASP A 58 0.86 -1.86 -10.44
N ALA A 59 -0.35 -1.73 -9.91
CA ALA A 59 -0.85 -2.52 -8.79
C ALA A 59 -2.15 -3.26 -9.12
N SER A 60 -2.34 -4.43 -8.52
CA SER A 60 -3.51 -5.28 -8.73
C SER A 60 -3.76 -6.22 -7.56
N VAL A 61 -5.04 -6.56 -7.37
CA VAL A 61 -5.45 -7.65 -6.47
C VAL A 61 -5.22 -8.98 -7.19
N ARG A 62 -4.71 -9.97 -6.48
CA ARG A 62 -4.49 -11.33 -6.95
C ARG A 62 -5.31 -12.29 -6.11
N ASP A 63 -6.16 -13.05 -6.76
CA ASP A 63 -6.92 -14.11 -6.09
C ASP A 63 -5.98 -15.25 -5.69
N THR A 64 -6.21 -15.79 -4.50
CA THR A 64 -5.49 -16.95 -3.95
C THR A 64 -6.51 -17.96 -3.41
N PRO A 65 -6.10 -19.18 -3.01
CA PRO A 65 -7.00 -20.11 -2.33
C PRO A 65 -7.59 -19.57 -1.02
N GLY A 66 -6.94 -18.57 -0.40
CA GLY A 66 -7.41 -17.90 0.81
C GLY A 66 -7.75 -16.43 0.55
N HIS A 67 -7.27 -15.55 1.43
CA HIS A 67 -7.45 -14.11 1.26
C HIS A 67 -6.67 -13.56 0.06
N PRO A 68 -7.17 -12.52 -0.61
CA PRO A 68 -6.49 -11.93 -1.75
C PRO A 68 -5.15 -11.33 -1.35
N MET A 69 -4.22 -11.28 -2.30
CA MET A 69 -2.93 -10.59 -2.16
C MET A 69 -2.89 -9.33 -3.02
N VAL A 70 -2.12 -8.34 -2.59
CA VAL A 70 -1.82 -7.15 -3.40
C VAL A 70 -0.41 -7.30 -3.95
N VAL A 71 -0.28 -7.12 -5.27
CA VAL A 71 1.03 -7.10 -5.94
C VAL A 71 1.14 -5.80 -6.72
N ALA A 72 2.25 -5.10 -6.51
CA ALA A 72 2.53 -3.83 -7.16
C ALA A 72 3.99 -3.74 -7.61
N HIS A 73 4.21 -3.10 -8.75
CA HIS A 73 5.52 -2.85 -9.32
C HIS A 73 5.68 -1.38 -9.69
N HIS A 74 6.86 -0.83 -9.43
CA HIS A 74 7.28 0.47 -9.95
C HIS A 74 8.65 0.30 -10.59
N VAL A 75 8.80 0.75 -11.84
CA VAL A 75 10.08 0.65 -12.56
C VAL A 75 11.04 1.67 -11.97
N GLY A 76 12.14 1.19 -11.40
CA GLY A 76 13.23 2.03 -10.90
C GLY A 76 14.21 2.44 -12.02
N PRO A 77 15.19 3.31 -11.72
CA PRO A 77 16.25 3.67 -12.66
C PRO A 77 17.04 2.43 -13.12
N ALA A 78 17.53 2.45 -14.36
CA ALA A 78 18.36 1.37 -14.88
C ALA A 78 19.61 1.15 -14.01
N GLY A 79 19.91 -0.11 -13.68
CA GLY A 79 21.04 -0.48 -12.83
C GLY A 79 20.83 -0.27 -11.32
N ALA A 80 19.65 0.22 -10.90
CA ALA A 80 19.29 0.30 -9.48
C ALA A 80 18.88 -1.07 -8.92
N PRO A 81 19.03 -1.31 -7.60
CA PRO A 81 18.58 -2.54 -6.97
C PRO A 81 17.06 -2.67 -6.99
N HIS A 82 16.58 -3.92 -7.05
CA HIS A 82 15.18 -4.25 -6.81
C HIS A 82 14.94 -4.41 -5.32
N VAL A 83 13.95 -3.70 -4.78
CA VAL A 83 13.57 -3.76 -3.37
C VAL A 83 12.17 -4.33 -3.24
N LEU A 84 12.00 -5.32 -2.36
CA LEU A 84 10.69 -5.90 -2.03
C LEU A 84 10.22 -5.38 -0.68
N PHE A 85 9.02 -4.79 -0.67
CA PHE A 85 8.28 -4.51 0.55
C PHE A 85 7.22 -5.60 0.73
N TYR A 86 7.23 -6.24 1.90
CA TYR A 86 6.28 -7.27 2.29
C TYR A 86 5.62 -6.85 3.61
N GLY A 87 4.29 -6.92 3.66
CA GLY A 87 3.46 -6.52 4.79
C GLY A 87 2.05 -7.04 4.67
#